data_AF-A0A962IF08-F1
#
_entry.id   AF-A0A962IF08-F1
#
_cell.length_a   1.000
_cell.length_b   1.000
_cell.length_c   1.000
_cell.angle_alpha   90.00
_cell.angle_beta   90.00
_cell.angle_gamma   90.00
#
_symmetry.space_group_name_H-M   'P 1'
#
loop_
_entity.id
_entity.type
_entity.pdbx_description
1 polymer ?
#
loop_
_entity_poly.entity_id
_entity_poly.type
_entity_poly.pdbx_seq_one_letter_code
_entity_poly.pdbx_strand_id
1 'polypeptide(L)'
;PVDLKGRFIYYVGPVDPVRDEVVGPAGPTTSTRMDKFTRQILEQTGLLGMIGKAERGPIAIDAIRDFGAVYLMAVGGAAYLVSKAITGAKVLAFPELGMEAIYEFEVRDMPVTVAVDSSGESAHQTGPAKWQKIIQQKISAKPLKS
;
A
#
# COMPACT_ATOMS: atom_id res chain seq x y z
N PRO A 1 -11.87 -0.97 19.03
CA PRO A 1 -12.45 -2.28 18.63
C PRO A 1 -11.38 -3.26 18.11
N VAL A 2 -10.33 -2.77 17.44
CA VAL A 2 -9.20 -3.58 16.99
C VAL A 2 -7.90 -2.89 17.40
N ASP A 3 -6.94 -3.67 17.92
CA ASP A 3 -5.57 -3.19 18.19
C ASP A 3 -4.74 -3.24 16.90
N LEU A 4 -4.17 -2.11 16.51
CA LEU A 4 -3.34 -1.97 15.30
C LEU A 4 -1.85 -1.84 15.63
N LYS A 5 -1.47 -1.84 16.92
CA LYS A 5 -0.09 -1.68 17.34
C LYS A 5 0.77 -2.80 16.78
N GLY A 6 1.88 -2.43 16.11
CA GLY A 6 2.78 -3.43 15.53
C GLY A 6 2.24 -4.13 14.28
N ARG A 7 1.14 -3.65 13.68
CA ARG A 7 0.50 -4.27 12.51
C ARG A 7 0.63 -3.41 11.25
N PHE A 8 0.23 -3.98 10.13
CA PHE A 8 0.00 -3.29 8.87
C PHE A 8 -1.51 -3.14 8.61
N ILE A 9 -1.91 -2.01 8.03
CA ILE A 9 -3.26 -1.86 7.48
C ILE A 9 -3.20 -2.10 5.97
N TYR A 10 -4.01 -3.03 5.49
CA TYR A 10 -4.15 -3.27 4.07
C TYR A 10 -5.44 -2.62 3.57
N TYR A 11 -5.34 -1.63 2.68
CA TYR A 11 -6.50 -1.01 2.06
C TYR A 11 -7.03 -1.93 0.96
N VAL A 12 -8.04 -2.72 1.31
CA VAL A 12 -8.64 -3.74 0.43
C VAL A 12 -10.12 -3.88 0.73
N GLY A 13 -10.91 -4.13 -0.31
CA GLY A 13 -12.26 -4.66 -0.17
C GLY A 13 -12.27 -6.07 -0.76
N PRO A 14 -12.10 -7.13 0.06
CA PRO A 14 -12.03 -8.49 -0.44
C PRO A 14 -13.37 -8.92 -1.02
N VAL A 15 -13.32 -9.74 -2.07
CA VAL A 15 -14.51 -10.45 -2.56
C VAL A 15 -14.78 -11.66 -1.65
N ASP A 16 -16.06 -12.00 -1.49
CA ASP A 16 -16.47 -13.18 -0.72
C ASP A 16 -15.78 -14.45 -1.23
N PRO A 17 -15.27 -15.30 -0.32
CA PRO A 17 -14.65 -16.57 -0.70
C PRO A 17 -15.68 -17.52 -1.32
N VAL A 18 -15.23 -18.33 -2.28
CA VAL A 18 -16.06 -19.39 -2.87
C VAL A 18 -15.48 -20.75 -2.50
N ARG A 19 -16.34 -21.68 -2.06
CA ARG A 19 -15.96 -23.04 -1.63
C ARG A 19 -14.92 -23.01 -0.51
N ASP A 20 -13.70 -23.49 -0.78
CA ASP A 20 -12.64 -23.68 0.21
C ASP A 20 -11.60 -22.54 0.17
N GLU A 21 -11.90 -21.43 -0.53
CA GLU A 21 -11.03 -20.25 -0.52
C GLU A 21 -11.03 -19.58 0.86
N VAL A 22 -9.84 -19.19 1.32
CA VAL A 22 -9.69 -18.39 2.55
C VAL A 22 -10.33 -17.01 2.38
N VAL A 23 -10.14 -16.41 1.22
CA VAL A 23 -10.70 -15.14 0.79
C VAL A 23 -10.75 -15.12 -0.73
N GLY A 24 -11.76 -14.48 -1.30
CA GLY A 24 -11.82 -14.24 -2.75
C GLY A 24 -10.74 -13.24 -3.19
N PRO A 25 -10.77 -12.78 -4.46
CA PRO A 25 -9.86 -11.75 -4.94
C PRO A 25 -9.78 -10.54 -3.98
N ALA A 26 -8.55 -10.21 -3.54
CA ALA A 26 -8.28 -9.22 -2.50
C ALA A 26 -7.27 -8.20 -3.04
N GLY A 27 -7.70 -7.37 -3.98
CA GLY A 27 -6.85 -6.38 -4.63
C GLY A 27 -6.73 -5.07 -3.84
N PRO A 28 -5.58 -4.37 -3.91
CA PRO A 28 -5.43 -3.09 -3.23
C PRO A 28 -6.39 -2.03 -3.78
N THR A 29 -6.85 -1.16 -2.90
CA THR A 29 -7.59 0.06 -3.26
C THR A 29 -6.71 1.31 -3.15
N THR A 30 -7.15 2.40 -3.79
CA THR A 30 -6.36 3.63 -3.91
C THR A 30 -6.11 4.28 -2.55
N SER A 31 -4.85 4.35 -2.15
CA SER A 31 -4.42 4.80 -0.82
C SER A 31 -4.63 6.30 -0.60
N THR A 32 -4.58 7.11 -1.64
CA THR A 32 -4.69 8.58 -1.55
C THR A 32 -5.98 9.04 -0.86
N ARG A 33 -7.06 8.24 -0.92
CA ARG A 33 -8.32 8.52 -0.22
C ARG A 33 -8.18 8.50 1.31
N MET A 34 -7.14 7.83 1.82
CA MET A 34 -6.87 7.65 3.25
C MET A 34 -5.86 8.66 3.81
N ASP A 35 -5.25 9.50 2.96
CA ASP A 35 -4.14 10.38 3.35
C ASP A 35 -4.51 11.31 4.50
N LYS A 36 -5.72 11.91 4.46
CA LYS A 36 -6.22 12.82 5.49
C LYS A 36 -6.36 12.19 6.88
N PHE A 37 -6.45 10.87 6.97
CA PHE A 37 -6.58 10.13 8.23
C PHE A 37 -5.25 9.56 8.73
N THR A 38 -4.21 9.57 7.90
CA THR A 38 -3.00 8.78 8.11
C THR A 38 -2.25 9.22 9.36
N ARG A 39 -2.05 10.52 9.57
CA ARG A 39 -1.39 11.05 10.76
C ARG A 39 -2.07 10.60 12.05
N GLN A 40 -3.39 10.81 12.12
CA GLN A 40 -4.16 10.44 13.30
C GLN A 40 -4.07 8.93 13.59
N ILE A 41 -4.17 8.09 12.56
CA ILE A 41 -4.06 6.63 12.72
C ILE A 41 -2.69 6.24 13.24
N LEU A 42 -1.61 6.75 12.64
CA LEU A 42 -0.24 6.43 13.07
C LEU A 42 0.01 6.85 14.51
N GLU A 43 -0.37 8.08 14.86
CA GLU A 43 -0.21 8.66 16.20
C GLU A 43 -0.95 7.86 17.28
N GLN A 44 -2.19 7.47 17.01
CA GLN A 44 -3.07 6.88 18.03
C GLN A 44 -2.87 5.37 18.19
N THR A 45 -2.26 4.70 17.21
CA THR A 45 -2.33 3.24 17.14
C THR A 45 -0.98 2.54 17.14
N GLY A 46 0.12 3.23 16.80
CA GLY A 46 1.44 2.58 16.68
C GLY A 46 1.51 1.56 15.53
N LEU A 47 0.74 1.81 14.47
CA LEU A 47 0.76 1.05 13.22
C LEU A 47 2.14 1.14 12.55
N LEU A 48 2.67 0.02 12.07
CA LEU A 48 4.00 -0.03 11.43
C LEU A 48 3.99 0.47 9.99
N GLY A 49 2.86 0.32 9.32
CA GLY A 49 2.78 0.71 7.92
C GLY A 49 1.45 0.36 7.26
N MET A 50 1.39 0.69 5.98
CA MET A 50 0.18 0.56 5.19
C MET A 50 0.48 -0.13 3.86
N ILE A 51 -0.49 -0.88 3.34
CA ILE A 51 -0.45 -1.53 2.04
C ILE A 51 -1.61 -1.02 1.20
N GLY A 52 -1.37 -0.68 -0.07
CA GLY A 52 -2.42 -0.27 -1.00
C GLY A 52 -1.92 -0.07 -2.42
N LYS A 53 -2.57 0.80 -3.21
CA LYS A 53 -2.11 1.21 -4.55
C LYS A 53 -2.11 2.73 -4.72
N ALA A 54 -1.44 3.17 -5.79
CA ALA A 54 -1.17 4.57 -6.11
C ALA A 54 -0.19 5.26 -5.15
N GLU A 55 0.23 6.44 -5.54
CA GLU A 55 1.08 7.34 -4.78
C GLU A 55 0.40 7.87 -3.52
N ARG A 56 1.23 8.34 -2.60
CA ARG A 56 0.82 9.02 -1.38
C ARG A 56 1.09 10.51 -1.55
N GLY A 57 0.16 11.34 -1.09
CA GLY A 57 0.31 12.79 -1.04
C GLY A 57 1.30 13.23 0.06
N PRO A 58 1.72 14.51 0.04
CA PRO A 58 2.72 15.05 0.96
C PRO A 58 2.33 14.90 2.42
N ILE A 59 1.05 15.13 2.77
CA ILE A 59 0.54 15.00 4.14
C ILE A 59 0.76 13.57 4.68
N ALA A 60 0.53 12.56 3.85
CA ALA A 60 0.74 11.17 4.24
C ALA A 60 2.22 10.81 4.31
N ILE A 61 3.05 11.32 3.38
CA ILE A 61 4.51 11.10 3.40
C ILE A 61 5.13 11.71 4.65
N ASP A 62 4.76 12.94 5.02
CA ASP A 62 5.23 13.58 6.24
C ASP A 62 4.81 12.80 7.48
N ALA A 63 3.57 12.30 7.53
CA ALA A 63 3.13 11.44 8.62
C ALA A 63 3.95 10.14 8.69
N ILE A 64 4.18 9.47 7.55
CA ILE A 64 5.00 8.25 7.49
C ILE A 64 6.40 8.51 8.07
N ARG A 65 7.05 9.60 7.66
CA ARG A 65 8.36 10.01 8.19
C ARG A 65 8.32 10.27 9.70
N ASP A 66 7.39 11.10 10.15
CA ASP A 66 7.35 11.57 11.54
C ASP A 66 7.10 10.43 12.54
N PHE A 67 6.38 9.37 12.12
CA PHE A 67 6.11 8.19 12.95
C PHE A 67 6.97 6.97 12.60
N GLY A 68 7.93 7.09 11.66
CA GLY A 68 8.81 6.00 11.25
C GLY A 68 8.09 4.80 10.63
N ALA A 69 6.91 5.02 10.03
CA ALA A 69 6.11 3.99 9.37
C ALA A 69 6.64 3.71 7.95
N VAL A 70 6.01 2.78 7.23
CA VAL A 70 6.29 2.56 5.79
C VAL A 70 5.00 2.41 4.98
N TYR A 71 5.06 2.73 3.69
CA TYR A 71 3.99 2.43 2.75
C TYR A 71 4.46 1.47 1.66
N LEU A 72 3.77 0.34 1.57
CA LEU A 72 4.01 -0.70 0.59
C LEU A 72 2.93 -0.64 -0.49
N MET A 73 3.34 -0.72 -1.75
CA MET A 73 2.45 -0.78 -2.88
C MET A 73 2.31 -2.23 -3.33
N ALA A 74 1.07 -2.74 -3.31
CA ALA A 74 0.71 -4.00 -3.94
C ALA A 74 0.37 -3.76 -5.42
N VAL A 75 0.59 -4.76 -6.27
CA VAL A 75 0.35 -4.66 -7.71
C VAL A 75 -1.15 -4.59 -7.99
N GLY A 76 -1.61 -3.48 -8.57
CA GLY A 76 -3.00 -3.33 -9.04
C GLY A 76 -3.31 -4.28 -10.20
N GLY A 77 -4.51 -4.84 -10.22
CA GLY A 77 -4.94 -5.80 -11.27
C GLY A 77 -4.52 -7.25 -11.03
N ALA A 78 -3.72 -7.52 -10.00
CA ALA A 78 -3.28 -8.86 -9.60
C ALA A 78 -4.05 -9.41 -8.39
N ALA A 79 -5.31 -9.01 -8.19
CA ALA A 79 -6.09 -9.29 -6.98
C ALA A 79 -6.18 -10.78 -6.61
N TYR A 80 -6.27 -11.66 -7.61
CA TYR A 80 -6.27 -13.11 -7.42
C TYR A 80 -4.91 -13.64 -6.94
N LEU A 81 -3.80 -13.11 -7.48
CA LEU A 81 -2.46 -13.51 -7.05
C LEU A 81 -2.17 -13.02 -5.63
N VAL A 82 -2.63 -11.81 -5.30
CA VAL A 82 -2.51 -11.25 -3.96
C VAL A 82 -3.32 -12.06 -2.95
N SER A 83 -4.52 -12.52 -3.29
CA SER A 83 -5.31 -13.35 -2.37
C SER A 83 -4.67 -14.71 -2.09
N LYS A 84 -3.82 -15.25 -2.99
CA LYS A 84 -3.04 -16.48 -2.71
C LYS A 84 -1.98 -16.31 -1.63
N ALA A 85 -1.55 -15.08 -1.36
CA ALA A 85 -0.66 -14.78 -0.24
C ALA A 85 -1.40 -14.73 1.11
N ILE A 86 -2.74 -14.68 1.10
CA ILE A 86 -3.56 -14.65 2.32
C ILE A 86 -3.88 -16.10 2.72
N THR A 87 -3.33 -16.53 3.85
CA THR A 87 -3.46 -17.90 4.38
C THR A 87 -4.54 -18.03 5.45
N GLY A 88 -5.00 -16.92 6.01
CA GLY A 88 -6.10 -16.87 6.97
C GLY A 88 -6.85 -15.55 6.86
N ALA A 89 -8.17 -15.56 7.08
CA ALA A 89 -9.02 -14.38 7.07
C ALA A 89 -10.11 -14.49 8.14
N LYS A 90 -10.31 -13.44 8.94
CA LYS A 90 -11.44 -13.33 9.87
C LYS A 90 -11.95 -11.91 9.95
N VAL A 91 -13.26 -11.76 10.07
CA VAL A 91 -13.88 -10.45 10.36
C VAL A 91 -13.64 -10.13 11.83
N LEU A 92 -13.06 -8.97 12.10
CA LEU A 92 -12.81 -8.48 13.46
C LEU A 92 -13.82 -7.44 13.94
N ALA A 93 -14.32 -6.60 13.03
CA ALA A 93 -15.26 -5.55 13.39
C ALA A 93 -16.13 -5.14 12.20
N PHE A 94 -17.33 -4.66 12.54
CA PHE A 94 -18.31 -4.11 11.60
C PHE A 94 -18.73 -5.09 10.47
N PRO A 95 -19.12 -6.35 10.79
CA PRO A 95 -19.53 -7.33 9.78
C PRO A 95 -20.68 -6.83 8.88
N GLU A 96 -21.51 -5.92 9.37
CA GLU A 96 -22.60 -5.28 8.63
C GLU A 96 -22.12 -4.42 7.45
N LEU A 97 -20.84 -4.04 7.41
CA LEU A 97 -20.24 -3.27 6.31
C LEU A 97 -19.78 -4.15 5.13
N GLY A 98 -19.94 -5.47 5.21
CA GLY A 98 -19.58 -6.40 4.13
C GLY A 98 -18.10 -6.27 3.75
N MET A 99 -17.83 -5.99 2.46
CA MET A 99 -16.45 -5.84 1.95
C MET A 99 -15.65 -4.70 2.60
N GLU A 100 -16.30 -3.75 3.27
CA GLU A 100 -15.64 -2.64 3.99
C GLU A 100 -15.45 -2.94 5.48
N ALA A 101 -15.80 -4.15 5.95
CA ALA A 101 -15.55 -4.59 7.32
C ALA A 101 -14.04 -4.65 7.62
N ILE A 102 -13.67 -4.65 8.91
CA ILE A 102 -12.27 -4.84 9.29
C ILE A 102 -11.97 -6.34 9.32
N TYR A 103 -11.08 -6.77 8.44
CA TYR A 103 -10.56 -8.15 8.40
C TYR A 103 -9.17 -8.22 9.04
N GLU A 104 -8.90 -9.29 9.77
CA GLU A 104 -7.53 -9.73 10.05
C GLU A 104 -7.14 -10.78 9.03
N PHE A 105 -6.01 -10.53 8.36
CA PHE A 105 -5.41 -11.45 7.42
C PHE A 105 -4.10 -12.01 7.97
N GLU A 106 -3.94 -13.32 7.87
CA GLU A 106 -2.63 -13.96 7.93
C GLU A 106 -2.06 -13.98 6.53
N VAL A 107 -0.83 -13.50 6.37
CA VAL A 107 -0.23 -13.24 5.07
C VAL A 107 1.15 -13.88 4.99
N ARG A 108 1.43 -14.55 3.88
CA ARG A 108 2.72 -15.18 3.57
C ARG A 108 3.13 -14.85 2.14
N ASP A 109 4.39 -14.41 1.97
CA ASP A 109 5.01 -14.18 0.66
C ASP A 109 4.22 -13.20 -0.26
N MET A 110 3.58 -12.18 0.33
CA MET A 110 2.79 -11.19 -0.42
C MET A 110 3.70 -10.29 -1.27
N PRO A 111 3.47 -10.21 -2.60
CA PRO A 111 4.30 -9.40 -3.47
C PRO A 111 3.97 -7.92 -3.34
N VAL A 112 4.85 -7.18 -2.67
CA VAL A 112 4.73 -5.74 -2.46
C VAL A 112 6.06 -5.04 -2.66
N THR A 113 6.00 -3.74 -2.96
CA THR A 113 7.17 -2.88 -3.15
C THR A 113 7.13 -1.72 -2.16
N VAL A 114 8.26 -1.37 -1.54
CA VAL A 114 8.36 -0.16 -0.73
C VAL A 114 8.17 1.06 -1.63
N ALA A 115 7.07 1.79 -1.42
CA ALA A 115 6.71 2.96 -2.23
C ALA A 115 6.98 4.28 -1.49
N VAL A 116 6.88 4.27 -0.16
CA VAL A 116 7.42 5.32 0.72
C VAL A 116 8.14 4.65 1.88
N ASP A 117 9.40 5.00 2.10
CA ASP A 117 10.16 4.48 3.24
C ASP A 117 9.95 5.29 4.53
N SER A 118 10.58 4.87 5.62
CA SER A 118 10.47 5.51 6.93
C SER A 118 11.16 6.86 7.03
N SER A 119 11.96 7.25 6.04
CA SER A 119 12.52 8.60 5.93
C SER A 119 11.60 9.56 5.17
N GLY A 120 10.53 9.05 4.57
CA GLY A 120 9.63 9.80 3.70
C GLY A 120 10.10 9.86 2.25
N GLU A 121 11.10 9.06 1.84
CA GLU A 121 11.50 8.98 0.44
C GLU A 121 10.44 8.21 -0.34
N SER A 122 9.90 8.83 -1.40
CA SER A 122 8.85 8.27 -2.23
C SER A 122 9.35 7.82 -3.59
N ALA A 123 9.16 6.55 -3.93
CA ALA A 123 9.49 5.98 -5.24
C ALA A 123 8.77 6.69 -6.40
N HIS A 124 7.57 7.25 -6.13
CA HIS A 124 6.78 8.01 -7.11
C HIS A 124 7.35 9.42 -7.36
N GLN A 125 8.26 9.90 -6.51
CA GLN A 125 8.98 11.15 -6.71
C GLN A 125 10.37 10.88 -7.29
N THR A 126 11.11 9.95 -6.68
CA THR A 126 12.50 9.65 -7.06
C THR A 126 12.61 8.91 -8.38
N GLY A 127 11.65 8.02 -8.69
CA GLY A 127 11.60 7.27 -9.94
C GLY A 127 11.51 8.19 -11.16
N PRO A 128 10.47 9.04 -11.29
CA PRO A 128 10.36 10.01 -12.38
C PRO A 128 11.56 10.96 -12.47
N ALA A 129 12.04 11.49 -11.34
CA ALA A 129 13.19 12.40 -11.32
C ALA A 129 14.47 11.74 -11.85
N LYS A 130 14.72 10.47 -11.48
CA LYS A 130 15.85 9.68 -11.96
C LYS A 130 15.77 9.47 -13.47
N TRP A 131 14.62 9.03 -13.97
CA TRP A 131 14.44 8.77 -15.41
C TRP A 131 14.49 10.04 -16.25
N GLN A 132 13.96 11.15 -15.76
CA GLN A 132 14.07 12.45 -16.43
C GLN A 132 15.53 12.83 -16.67
N LYS A 133 16.39 12.70 -15.66
CA LYS A 133 17.84 12.96 -15.78
C LYS A 133 18.51 12.03 -16.81
N ILE A 134 18.22 10.73 -16.76
CA ILE A 134 18.76 9.73 -17.70
C ILE A 134 18.34 10.06 -19.15
N ILE A 135 17.07 10.41 -19.36
CA ILE A 135 16.54 10.74 -20.68
C ILE A 135 17.22 12.01 -21.22
N GLN A 136 17.34 13.06 -20.39
CA GLN A 136 18.02 14.30 -20.78
C GLN A 136 19.48 14.05 -21.19
N GLN A 137 20.23 13.27 -20.39
CA GLN A 137 21.62 12.89 -20.72
C GLN A 137 21.72 12.15 -22.06
N LYS A 138 20.80 11.21 -22.33
CA LYS A 138 20.77 10.47 -23.61
C LYS A 138 20.43 11.37 -24.80
N ILE A 139 19.58 12.38 -24.62
CA ILE A 139 19.24 13.35 -25.67
C ILE A 139 20.45 14.23 -25.97
N SER A 140 21.11 14.77 -24.95
CA SER A 140 22.28 15.64 -25.10
C SER A 140 23.52 14.91 -25.66
N ALA A 141 23.63 13.60 -25.44
CA ALA A 141 24.72 12.77 -25.96
C ALA A 141 24.52 12.31 -27.42
N LYS A 142 23.36 12.59 -28.04
CA LYS A 142 23.11 12.21 -29.44
C LYS A 142 23.78 13.23 -30.37
N PRO A 143 24.70 12.83 -31.27
CA PRO A 143 25.33 13.78 -32.17
C PRO A 143 24.26 14.41 -33.08
N LEU A 144 24.35 15.72 -33.29
CA LEU A 144 23.61 16.40 -34.36
C LEU A 144 23.95 15.69 -35.66
N LYS A 145 22.96 15.04 -36.28
CA LYS A 145 23.13 14.49 -37.63
C LYS A 145 23.48 15.66 -38.55
N SER A 146 24.70 15.62 -39.10
CA SER A 146 25.14 16.49 -40.20
C SER A 146 24.35 16.22 -41.46
#